data_AF-A0A2V9YBX9-F1
#
_entry.id   AF-A0A2V9YBX9-F1
#
_cell.length_a   1.000
_cell.length_b   1.000
_cell.length_c   1.000
_cell.angle_alpha   90.00
_cell.angle_beta   90.00
_cell.angle_gamma   90.00
#
_symmetry.space_group_name_H-M   'P 1'
#
loop_
_entity.id
_entity.type
_entity.pdbx_description
1 polymer ?
#
loop_
_entity_poly.entity_id
_entity_poly.type
_entity_poly.pdbx_seq_one_letter_code
_entity_poly.pdbx_strand_id
1 'polypeptide(L)'
;MRVRHIVVLILLAVNRTAGATGEENELFVTIPVVDTSAAGSPVKSTGTVRFSEDAEKGRVVCSFECEIQSTNISQQPIVLLVIRQEVRCPSGRIVRRLIEYEHLFEPEPLDPGKAEVEPAEHCQGRRTEPALSRADTPGAETTTLYAEFRDGTTFGDKKYVLHVRQIRKGTLKILRKLEEAYATHGERQFLEELFRPPDPREIREASAVNDLFIQPLRRVQEEHGTAEAIRAVQQKLSNAEEKLTLVGK
;
A
#
# COMPACT_ATOMS: atom_id res chain seq x y z
N MET A 1 -13.47 3.56 30.13
CA MET A 1 -12.24 4.20 30.66
C MET A 1 -11.63 5.04 29.55
N ARG A 2 -11.54 6.37 29.72
CA ARG A 2 -10.94 7.28 28.73
C ARG A 2 -9.44 7.40 29.03
N VAL A 3 -8.60 6.73 28.23
CA VAL A 3 -7.15 6.88 28.32
C VAL A 3 -6.76 8.20 27.65
N ARG A 4 -6.39 9.20 28.46
CA ARG A 4 -5.81 10.47 27.99
C ARG A 4 -4.41 10.16 27.45
N HIS A 5 -4.24 10.20 26.13
CA HIS A 5 -2.92 10.12 25.52
C HIS A 5 -2.21 11.46 25.76
N ILE A 6 -1.07 11.42 26.45
CA ILE A 6 -0.19 12.57 26.64
C ILE A 6 0.55 12.76 25.31
N VAL A 7 0.09 13.71 24.49
CA VAL A 7 0.85 14.18 23.32
C VAL A 7 1.91 15.14 23.84
N VAL A 8 3.18 14.73 23.77
CA VAL A 8 4.31 15.62 24.07
C VAL A 8 4.60 16.44 22.81
N LEU A 9 4.04 17.65 22.76
CA LEU A 9 4.35 18.66 21.76
C LEU A 9 5.61 19.40 22.20
N ILE A 10 6.77 19.09 21.61
CA ILE A 10 7.98 19.90 21.78
C ILE A 10 7.89 21.08 20.81
N LEU A 11 7.29 22.18 21.27
CA LEU A 11 7.33 23.48 20.58
C LEU A 11 8.64 24.18 20.98
N LEU A 12 9.65 24.11 20.11
CA LEU A 12 10.82 24.97 20.23
C LEU A 12 10.43 26.40 19.86
N ALA A 13 10.20 27.24 20.87
CA ALA A 13 10.06 28.68 20.69
C ALA A 13 11.42 29.29 20.37
N VAL A 14 11.70 29.53 19.08
CA VAL A 14 12.89 30.30 18.67
C VAL A 14 12.55 31.78 18.72
N ASN A 15 13.15 32.48 19.70
CA ASN A 15 13.17 33.93 19.75
C ASN A 15 13.77 34.48 18.45
N ARG A 16 12.99 35.28 17.70
CA ARG A 16 13.47 36.00 16.53
C ARG A 16 14.43 37.11 16.97
N THR A 17 15.72 36.84 16.94
CA THR A 17 16.74 37.89 16.82
C THR A 17 17.16 37.98 15.36
N ALA A 18 16.84 39.13 14.76
CA ALA A 18 17.21 39.45 13.39
C ALA A 18 18.73 39.52 13.24
N GLY A 19 19.28 38.75 12.32
CA GLY A 19 20.67 38.86 11.87
C GLY A 19 21.28 37.50 11.52
N ALA A 20 21.92 37.47 10.35
CA ALA A 20 22.79 36.42 9.81
C ALA A 20 22.14 35.34 8.90
N THR A 21 22.53 35.45 7.62
CA THR A 21 22.93 34.36 6.71
C THR A 21 22.05 33.11 6.62
N GLY A 22 21.22 33.08 5.57
CA GLY A 22 21.15 31.96 4.62
C GLY A 22 21.30 30.54 5.12
N GLU A 23 20.42 30.10 6.01
CA GLU A 23 19.90 28.74 6.05
C GLU A 23 18.39 28.90 6.18
N GLU A 24 17.64 28.59 5.12
CA GLU A 24 16.19 28.39 5.24
C GLU A 24 16.02 27.22 6.20
N ASN A 25 15.73 27.50 7.46
CA ASN A 25 15.37 26.49 8.45
C ASN A 25 14.07 25.84 7.97
N GLU A 26 14.17 24.78 7.17
CA GLU A 26 13.07 23.88 6.87
C GLU A 26 12.55 23.37 8.22
N LEU A 27 11.35 23.84 8.58
CA LEU A 27 10.69 23.43 9.80
C LEU A 27 10.11 22.03 9.57
N PHE A 28 10.74 21.04 10.19
CA PHE A 28 10.25 19.67 10.16
C PHE A 28 9.49 19.33 11.43
N VAL A 29 8.38 18.62 11.28
CA VAL A 29 7.62 18.05 12.40
C VAL A 29 7.48 16.56 12.16
N THR A 30 7.93 15.75 13.12
CA THR A 30 7.73 14.29 13.09
C THR A 30 6.68 13.90 14.11
N ILE A 31 5.67 13.16 13.70
CA ILE A 31 4.61 12.66 14.58
C ILE A 31 4.50 11.13 14.49
N PRO A 32 4.10 10.45 15.58
CA PRO A 32 3.82 9.03 15.52
C PRO A 32 2.52 8.76 14.76
N VAL A 33 2.47 7.63 14.06
CA VAL A 33 1.24 7.10 13.49
C VAL A 33 0.36 6.53 14.60
N VAL A 34 -0.93 6.87 14.56
CA VAL A 34 -1.95 6.33 15.46
C VAL A 34 -2.71 5.23 14.74
N ASP A 35 -2.68 4.02 15.29
CA ASP A 35 -3.55 2.94 14.84
C ASP A 35 -4.98 3.15 15.36
N THR A 36 -5.92 3.39 14.44
CA THR A 36 -7.33 3.63 14.71
C THR A 36 -8.21 2.44 14.33
N SER A 37 -7.61 1.27 14.11
CA SER A 37 -8.33 0.03 13.80
C SER A 37 -9.31 -0.36 14.91
N ALA A 38 -10.38 -1.07 14.54
CA ALA A 38 -11.37 -1.53 15.50
C ALA A 38 -10.76 -2.53 16.50
N ALA A 39 -11.39 -2.66 17.68
CA ALA A 39 -10.98 -3.67 18.67
C ALA A 39 -11.01 -5.07 18.04
N GLY A 40 -9.96 -5.86 18.29
CA GLY A 40 -9.78 -7.17 17.67
C GLY A 40 -9.23 -7.13 16.25
N SER A 41 -8.75 -5.98 15.77
CA SER A 41 -7.98 -5.89 14.52
C SER A 41 -6.84 -6.93 14.51
N PRO A 42 -6.69 -7.69 13.41
CA PRO A 42 -5.61 -8.66 13.29
C PRO A 42 -4.27 -8.03 12.96
N VAL A 43 -4.27 -6.73 12.66
CA VAL A 43 -3.08 -5.97 12.31
C VAL A 43 -2.91 -4.80 13.26
N LYS A 44 -1.65 -4.56 13.61
CA LYS A 44 -1.24 -3.36 14.32
C LYS A 44 -0.28 -2.56 13.47
N SER A 45 -0.60 -1.29 13.24
CA SER A 45 0.25 -0.37 12.50
C SER A 45 1.04 0.54 13.45
N THR A 46 2.30 0.76 13.13
CA THR A 46 3.19 1.67 13.87
C THR A 46 4.08 2.40 12.89
N GLY A 47 4.65 3.53 13.31
CA GLY A 47 5.50 4.31 12.43
C GLY A 47 5.53 5.77 12.78
N THR A 48 6.13 6.54 11.89
CA THR A 48 6.20 8.00 11.97
C THR A 48 5.88 8.63 10.62
N VAL A 49 5.42 9.88 10.68
CA VAL A 49 5.31 10.76 9.51
C VAL A 49 6.08 12.03 9.80
N ARG A 50 7.00 12.37 8.91
CA ARG A 50 7.78 13.61 8.91
C ARG A 50 7.16 14.58 7.91
N PHE A 51 6.79 15.75 8.37
CA PHE A 51 6.29 16.85 7.56
C PHE A 51 7.38 17.90 7.36
N SER A 52 7.37 18.54 6.20
CA SER A 52 8.06 19.81 5.95
C SER A 52 7.07 20.84 5.38
N GLU A 53 7.25 22.10 5.75
CA GLU A 53 6.47 23.20 5.21
C GLU A 53 7.38 24.27 4.60
N ASP A 54 7.18 24.53 3.31
CA ASP A 54 7.88 25.60 2.60
C ASP A 54 6.91 26.71 2.21
N ALA A 55 7.38 27.96 2.23
CA ALA A 55 6.60 29.09 1.73
C ALA A 55 6.96 29.38 0.27
N GLU A 56 6.08 29.02 -0.67
CA GLU A 56 6.26 29.33 -2.09
C GLU A 56 5.24 30.38 -2.54
N LYS A 57 5.68 31.60 -2.87
CA LYS A 57 4.83 32.65 -3.50
C LYS A 57 3.52 32.92 -2.73
N GLY A 58 3.58 32.99 -1.39
CA GLY A 58 2.42 33.22 -0.52
C GLY A 58 1.53 31.97 -0.30
N ARG A 59 2.02 30.80 -0.69
CA ARG A 59 1.41 29.49 -0.46
C ARG A 59 2.28 28.66 0.49
N VAL A 60 1.65 27.80 1.27
CA VAL A 60 2.33 26.80 2.10
C VAL A 60 2.37 25.50 1.30
N VAL A 61 3.58 24.97 1.11
CA VAL A 61 3.80 23.66 0.52
C VAL A 61 4.01 22.68 1.65
N CYS A 62 3.03 21.80 1.89
CA CYS A 62 3.21 20.68 2.79
C CYS A 62 3.81 19.51 2.00
N SER A 63 4.97 19.05 2.42
CA SER A 63 5.52 17.77 2.02
C SER A 63 5.49 16.81 3.21
N PHE A 64 5.33 15.52 2.92
CA PHE A 64 5.43 14.50 3.96
C PHE A 64 6.17 13.28 3.44
N GLU A 65 6.86 12.64 4.37
CA GLU A 65 7.52 11.34 4.23
C GLU A 65 7.06 10.46 5.40
N CYS A 66 6.86 9.17 5.19
CA CYS A 66 6.51 8.25 6.26
C CYS A 66 7.33 6.97 6.29
N GLU A 67 7.42 6.42 7.49
CA GLU A 67 7.95 5.09 7.78
C GLU A 67 6.87 4.36 8.55
N ILE A 68 6.05 3.58 7.85
CA ILE A 68 4.91 2.87 8.42
C ILE A 68 5.11 1.37 8.21
N GLN A 69 4.90 0.62 9.28
CA GLN A 69 4.86 -0.84 9.25
C GLN A 69 3.52 -1.34 9.79
N SER A 70 2.98 -2.37 9.15
CA SER A 70 1.73 -3.03 9.52
C SER A 70 1.99 -4.49 9.84
N THR A 71 1.93 -4.83 11.13
CA THR A 71 2.29 -6.17 11.64
C THR A 71 1.05 -7.03 11.84
N ASN A 72 1.07 -8.27 11.34
CA ASN A 72 0.05 -9.26 11.69
C ASN A 72 0.23 -9.70 13.15
N ILE A 73 -0.70 -9.28 14.01
CA ILE A 73 -0.74 -9.65 15.43
C ILE A 73 -1.72 -10.78 15.73
N SER A 74 -2.40 -11.30 14.70
CA SER A 74 -3.27 -12.47 14.83
C SER A 74 -2.44 -13.76 14.88
N GLN A 75 -3.11 -14.88 15.17
CA GLN A 75 -2.51 -16.22 15.12
C GLN A 75 -2.70 -16.89 13.75
N GLN A 76 -3.28 -16.18 12.77
CA GLN A 76 -3.61 -16.71 11.46
C GLN A 76 -2.86 -15.97 10.36
N PRO A 77 -2.33 -16.67 9.34
CA PRO A 77 -1.75 -16.01 8.18
C PRO A 77 -2.79 -15.21 7.38
N ILE A 78 -2.43 -13.99 7.00
CA ILE A 78 -3.29 -13.10 6.21
C ILE A 78 -2.92 -13.22 4.73
N VAL A 79 -3.92 -13.46 3.87
CA VAL A 79 -3.75 -13.53 2.41
C VAL A 79 -4.16 -12.24 1.70
N LEU A 80 -4.95 -11.40 2.36
CA LEU A 80 -5.26 -10.05 1.88
C LEU A 80 -5.50 -9.10 3.04
N LEU A 81 -4.90 -7.93 2.94
CA LEU A 81 -5.05 -6.85 3.92
C LEU A 81 -5.41 -5.56 3.19
N VAL A 82 -6.44 -4.88 3.67
CA VAL A 82 -6.84 -3.55 3.18
C VAL A 82 -6.76 -2.56 4.33
N ILE A 83 -5.92 -1.54 4.14
CA ILE A 83 -5.65 -0.50 5.12
C ILE A 83 -6.03 0.85 4.53
N ARG A 84 -6.56 1.74 5.37
CA ARG A 84 -6.66 3.17 5.06
C ARG A 84 -5.63 3.94 5.86
N GLN A 85 -4.91 4.81 5.17
CA GLN A 85 -4.05 5.80 5.80
C GLN A 85 -4.64 7.18 5.64
N GLU A 86 -4.59 7.97 6.71
CA GLU A 86 -4.96 9.38 6.72
C GLU A 86 -3.80 10.21 7.27
N VAL A 87 -3.27 11.09 6.43
CA VAL A 87 -2.22 12.04 6.79
C VAL A 87 -2.80 13.45 6.72
N ARG A 88 -2.79 14.17 7.84
CA ARG A 88 -3.25 15.55 7.97
C ARG A 88 -2.06 16.48 8.10
N CYS A 89 -1.89 17.34 7.10
CA CYS A 89 -0.87 18.39 7.11
C CYS A 89 -1.21 19.47 8.15
N PRO A 90 -0.21 20.22 8.66
CA PRO A 90 -0.47 21.40 9.48
C PRO A 90 -1.25 22.49 8.72
N SER A 91 -1.17 22.52 7.39
CA SER A 91 -2.06 23.31 6.52
C SER A 91 -3.54 22.87 6.51
N GLY A 92 -3.95 21.93 7.36
CA GLY A 92 -5.34 21.47 7.50
C GLY A 92 -5.81 20.49 6.41
N ARG A 93 -5.03 20.30 5.35
CA ARG A 93 -5.37 19.34 4.29
C ARG A 93 -5.17 17.90 4.75
N ILE A 94 -6.10 17.04 4.32
CA ILE A 94 -6.09 15.61 4.61
C ILE A 94 -5.80 14.84 3.31
N VAL A 95 -4.80 13.96 3.35
CA VAL A 95 -4.50 12.95 2.34
C VAL A 95 -5.02 11.62 2.84
N ARG A 96 -5.91 10.99 2.07
CA ARG A 96 -6.42 9.65 2.35
C ARG A 96 -5.95 8.69 1.28
N ARG A 97 -5.45 7.53 1.69
CA ARG A 97 -5.05 6.45 0.79
C ARG A 97 -5.68 5.15 1.25
N LEU A 98 -6.06 4.32 0.28
CA LEU A 98 -6.41 2.93 0.51
C LEU A 98 -5.21 2.10 -0.01
N ILE A 99 -4.72 1.19 0.81
CA ILE A 99 -3.56 0.36 0.52
C ILE A 99 -4.01 -1.08 0.62
N GLU A 100 -3.63 -1.88 -0.38
CA GLU A 100 -4.04 -3.26 -0.54
C GLU A 100 -2.78 -4.12 -0.63
N TYR A 101 -2.63 -5.06 0.31
CA TYR A 101 -1.57 -6.06 0.30
C TYR A 101 -2.17 -7.39 -0.10
N GLU A 102 -1.80 -7.85 -1.29
CA GLU A 102 -2.29 -9.10 -1.87
C GLU A 102 -1.22 -10.19 -1.78
N HIS A 103 -1.45 -11.20 -0.95
CA HIS A 103 -0.54 -12.33 -0.79
C HIS A 103 -1.06 -13.63 -1.42
N LEU A 104 -2.20 -13.60 -2.12
CA LEU A 104 -2.74 -14.79 -2.77
C LEU A 104 -1.77 -15.36 -3.80
N PHE A 105 -1.11 -14.50 -4.58
CA PHE A 105 -0.19 -14.90 -5.64
C PHE A 105 1.27 -15.00 -5.17
N GLU A 106 1.59 -14.46 -4.00
CA GLU A 106 2.94 -14.50 -3.46
C GLU A 106 3.25 -15.87 -2.82
N PRO A 107 4.53 -16.25 -2.62
CA PRO A 107 4.86 -17.53 -1.98
C PRO A 107 4.31 -17.57 -0.55
N GLU A 108 4.59 -16.54 0.23
CA GLU A 108 4.23 -16.47 1.65
C GLU A 108 3.01 -15.58 1.87
N PRO A 109 2.05 -15.98 2.72
CA PRO A 109 1.10 -15.05 3.30
C PRO A 109 1.80 -14.10 4.28
N LEU A 110 1.10 -13.07 4.73
CA LEU A 110 1.55 -12.29 5.88
C LEU A 110 1.35 -13.12 7.16
N ASP A 111 2.37 -13.90 7.53
CA ASP A 111 2.34 -14.78 8.70
C ASP A 111 2.25 -14.02 10.04
N PRO A 112 1.80 -14.68 11.12
CA PRO A 112 1.85 -14.12 12.47
C PRO A 112 3.22 -13.54 12.82
N GLY A 113 3.24 -12.28 13.27
CA GLY A 113 4.45 -11.54 13.63
C GLY A 113 5.22 -10.92 12.47
N LYS A 114 4.90 -11.25 11.21
CA LYS A 114 5.46 -10.56 10.04
C LYS A 114 4.82 -9.18 9.86
N ALA A 115 5.57 -8.28 9.24
CA ALA A 115 5.14 -6.91 8.98
C ALA A 115 5.31 -6.56 7.51
N GLU A 116 4.31 -5.87 6.97
CA GLU A 116 4.43 -5.14 5.72
C GLU A 116 5.01 -3.76 6.00
N VAL A 117 6.04 -3.39 5.25
CA VAL A 117 6.61 -2.04 5.29
C VAL A 117 6.03 -1.26 4.12
N GLU A 118 5.49 -0.09 4.40
CA GLU A 118 4.92 0.72 3.34
C GLU A 118 5.96 1.15 2.32
N PRO A 119 5.70 0.94 1.02
CA PRO A 119 6.57 1.44 -0.03
C PRO A 119 6.76 2.96 0.05
N ALA A 120 7.97 3.44 -0.25
CA ALA A 120 8.29 4.88 -0.22
C ALA A 120 7.35 5.71 -1.10
N GLU A 121 6.88 5.18 -2.23
CA GLU A 121 5.89 5.82 -3.10
C GLU A 121 4.52 6.04 -2.42
N HIS A 122 4.14 5.13 -1.53
CA HIS A 122 2.94 5.28 -0.69
C HIS A 122 3.18 6.25 0.46
N CYS A 123 4.45 6.41 0.84
CA CYS A 123 4.88 7.20 1.97
C CYS A 123 5.41 8.59 1.64
N GLN A 124 5.26 9.08 0.41
CA GLN A 124 5.71 10.42 0.03
C GLN A 124 4.61 11.24 -0.64
N GLY A 125 4.61 12.55 -0.41
CA GLY A 125 3.72 13.47 -1.09
C GLY A 125 4.08 14.94 -0.88
N ARG A 126 3.80 15.76 -1.91
CA ARG A 126 3.99 17.22 -1.90
C ARG A 126 2.73 17.92 -2.37
N ARG A 127 2.26 18.94 -1.64
CA ARG A 127 1.03 19.68 -1.96
C ARG A 127 1.19 21.17 -1.63
N THR A 128 0.79 22.01 -2.58
CA THR A 128 0.86 23.47 -2.46
C THR A 128 -0.51 24.06 -2.21
N GLU A 129 -0.67 24.84 -1.15
CA GLU A 129 -1.96 25.41 -0.71
C GLU A 129 -1.86 26.89 -0.33
N PRO A 130 -2.96 27.65 -0.36
CA PRO A 130 -3.00 28.98 0.24
C PRO A 130 -2.58 28.94 1.71
N ALA A 131 -1.81 29.93 2.16
CA ALA A 131 -1.45 30.03 3.57
C ALA A 131 -2.71 30.20 4.44
N LEU A 132 -2.93 29.29 5.38
CA LEU A 132 -4.01 29.43 6.35
C LEU A 132 -3.65 30.49 7.41
N SER A 133 -4.67 31.16 7.95
CA SER A 133 -4.50 32.09 9.07
C SER A 133 -4.17 31.37 10.39
N ARG A 134 -4.37 30.06 10.47
CA ARG A 134 -4.04 29.19 11.60
C ARG A 134 -3.63 27.82 11.12
N ALA A 135 -2.50 27.32 11.63
CA ALA A 135 -2.07 25.94 11.43
C ALA A 135 -2.96 24.97 12.25
N ASP A 136 -3.41 23.90 11.61
CA ASP A 136 -4.05 22.76 12.24
C ASP A 136 -3.00 21.85 12.88
N THR A 137 -3.45 21.00 13.81
CA THR A 137 -2.56 19.97 14.39
C THR A 137 -2.32 18.87 13.35
N PRO A 138 -1.05 18.59 13.00
CA PRO A 138 -0.75 17.49 12.09
C PRO A 138 -1.18 16.15 12.70
N GLY A 139 -1.59 15.23 11.84
CA GLY A 139 -2.11 13.92 12.25
C GLY A 139 -1.70 12.84 11.27
N ALA A 140 -1.48 11.64 11.79
CA ALA A 140 -1.20 10.46 10.99
C ALA A 140 -1.93 9.27 11.60
N GLU A 141 -2.87 8.71 10.85
CA GLU A 141 -3.74 7.64 11.29
C GLU A 141 -3.69 6.48 10.29
N THR A 142 -3.70 5.26 10.82
CA THR A 142 -3.84 4.04 10.02
C THR A 142 -5.00 3.23 10.54
N THR A 143 -5.87 2.76 9.65
CA THR A 143 -7.04 1.94 9.98
C THR A 143 -7.04 0.66 9.15
N THR A 144 -7.02 -0.50 9.80
CA THR A 144 -7.32 -1.77 9.16
C THR A 144 -8.81 -1.84 8.84
N LEU A 145 -9.15 -1.94 7.54
CA LEU A 145 -10.53 -1.93 7.07
C LEU A 145 -11.05 -3.33 6.75
N TYR A 146 -10.17 -4.20 6.28
CA TYR A 146 -10.50 -5.59 5.96
C TYR A 146 -9.25 -6.47 6.02
N ALA A 147 -9.41 -7.71 6.46
CA ALA A 147 -8.41 -8.76 6.29
C ALA A 147 -9.08 -10.09 5.92
N GLU A 148 -8.47 -10.86 5.04
CA GLU A 148 -8.84 -12.23 4.70
C GLU A 148 -7.72 -13.16 5.12
N PHE A 149 -8.05 -14.17 5.92
CA PHE A 149 -7.10 -15.15 6.42
C PHE A 149 -7.00 -16.34 5.47
N ARG A 150 -5.92 -17.11 5.60
CA ARG A 150 -5.67 -18.30 4.79
C ARG A 150 -6.78 -19.36 4.89
N ASP A 151 -7.49 -19.40 6.02
CA ASP A 151 -8.62 -20.32 6.25
C ASP A 151 -9.96 -19.80 5.70
N GLY A 152 -9.96 -18.65 5.03
CA GLY A 152 -11.15 -18.03 4.44
C GLY A 152 -11.99 -17.19 5.40
N THR A 153 -11.67 -17.18 6.69
CA THR A 153 -12.30 -16.24 7.63
C THR A 153 -11.86 -14.80 7.34
N THR A 154 -12.64 -13.83 7.84
CA THR A 154 -12.43 -12.42 7.51
C THR A 154 -12.63 -11.51 8.71
N PHE A 155 -11.85 -10.43 8.78
CA PHE A 155 -12.08 -9.29 9.65
C PHE A 155 -12.55 -8.08 8.82
N GLY A 156 -13.41 -7.23 9.40
CA GLY A 156 -13.81 -5.96 8.80
C GLY A 156 -14.94 -6.05 7.77
N ASP A 157 -15.05 -5.02 6.93
CA ASP A 157 -16.20 -4.84 6.02
C ASP A 157 -15.89 -5.36 4.61
N LYS A 158 -16.69 -6.32 4.14
CA LYS A 158 -16.53 -6.97 2.84
C LYS A 158 -16.68 -6.02 1.65
N LYS A 159 -17.19 -4.80 1.83
CA LYS A 159 -17.24 -3.82 0.73
C LYS A 159 -15.84 -3.44 0.23
N TYR A 160 -14.83 -3.49 1.12
CA TYR A 160 -13.45 -3.13 0.79
C TYR A 160 -12.71 -4.18 -0.04
N VAL A 161 -13.25 -5.41 -0.16
CA VAL A 161 -12.63 -6.49 -0.94
C VAL A 161 -13.25 -6.70 -2.33
N LEU A 162 -14.35 -5.99 -2.66
CA LEU A 162 -15.06 -6.20 -3.91
C LEU A 162 -14.21 -5.90 -5.15
N HIS A 163 -13.42 -4.81 -5.10
CA HIS A 163 -12.52 -4.42 -6.17
C HIS A 163 -11.34 -5.41 -6.28
N VAL A 164 -10.68 -5.72 -5.16
CA VAL A 164 -9.59 -6.71 -5.10
C VAL A 164 -10.01 -8.07 -5.68
N ARG A 165 -11.22 -8.55 -5.38
CA ARG A 165 -11.75 -9.80 -5.96
C ARG A 165 -11.88 -9.76 -7.48
N GLN A 166 -12.24 -8.61 -8.04
CA GLN A 166 -12.30 -8.44 -9.50
C GLN A 166 -10.90 -8.46 -10.11
N ILE A 167 -9.93 -7.80 -9.46
CA ILE A 167 -8.52 -7.86 -9.85
C ILE A 167 -8.03 -9.32 -9.80
N ARG A 168 -8.21 -10.03 -8.67
CA ARG A 168 -7.85 -11.46 -8.51
C ARG A 168 -8.38 -12.34 -9.64
N LYS A 169 -9.67 -12.19 -9.98
CA LYS A 169 -10.30 -12.95 -11.06
C LYS A 169 -9.66 -12.64 -12.41
N GLY A 170 -9.38 -11.36 -12.68
CA GLY A 170 -8.66 -10.93 -13.87
C GLY A 170 -7.25 -11.49 -13.94
N THR A 171 -6.48 -11.37 -12.85
CA THR A 171 -5.12 -11.91 -12.72
C THR A 171 -5.09 -13.41 -12.97
N LEU A 172 -5.93 -14.21 -12.29
CA LEU A 172 -6.03 -15.65 -12.52
C LEU A 172 -6.32 -15.99 -13.98
N LYS A 173 -7.23 -15.24 -14.61
CA LYS A 173 -7.55 -15.43 -16.03
C LYS A 173 -6.32 -15.20 -16.92
N ILE A 174 -5.55 -14.13 -16.70
CA ILE A 174 -4.36 -13.87 -17.53
C ILE A 174 -3.24 -14.86 -17.24
N LEU A 175 -2.95 -15.15 -15.97
CA LEU A 175 -1.88 -16.09 -15.62
C LEU A 175 -2.13 -17.46 -16.26
N ARG A 176 -3.37 -17.96 -16.22
CA ARG A 176 -3.75 -19.21 -16.91
C ARG A 176 -3.59 -19.12 -18.42
N LYS A 177 -3.98 -17.99 -19.02
CA LYS A 177 -3.80 -17.76 -20.46
C LYS A 177 -2.32 -17.80 -20.86
N LEU A 178 -1.45 -17.22 -20.05
CA LEU A 178 0.00 -17.24 -20.27
C LEU A 178 0.57 -18.65 -20.15
N GLU A 179 0.19 -19.37 -19.09
CA GLU A 179 0.58 -20.77 -18.91
C GLU A 179 0.12 -21.65 -20.08
N GLU A 180 -1.14 -21.51 -20.51
CA GLU A 180 -1.71 -22.23 -21.65
C GLU A 180 -1.00 -21.90 -22.97
N ALA A 181 -0.69 -20.62 -23.21
CA ALA A 181 0.06 -20.18 -24.38
C ALA A 181 1.45 -20.84 -24.44
N TYR A 182 2.15 -20.93 -23.31
CA TYR A 182 3.42 -21.63 -23.22
C TYR A 182 3.26 -23.14 -23.43
N ALA A 183 2.35 -23.78 -22.69
CA ALA A 183 2.16 -25.23 -22.73
C ALA A 183 1.73 -25.74 -24.12
N THR A 184 0.94 -24.96 -24.85
CA THR A 184 0.36 -25.38 -26.14
C THR A 184 1.21 -24.93 -27.34
N HIS A 185 1.80 -23.74 -27.27
CA HIS A 185 2.41 -23.07 -28.43
C HIS A 185 3.86 -22.62 -28.19
N GLY A 186 4.41 -22.85 -27.00
CA GLY A 186 5.80 -22.58 -26.65
C GLY A 186 6.10 -21.12 -26.33
N GLU A 187 7.40 -20.84 -26.20
CA GLU A 187 7.93 -19.55 -25.70
C GLU A 187 7.50 -18.34 -26.54
N ARG A 188 7.45 -18.48 -27.86
CA ARG A 188 7.05 -17.37 -28.75
C ARG A 188 5.63 -16.88 -28.45
N GLN A 189 4.68 -17.79 -28.28
CA GLN A 189 3.29 -17.43 -28.01
C GLN A 189 3.13 -16.86 -26.60
N PHE A 190 3.88 -17.39 -25.63
CA PHE A 190 3.95 -16.83 -24.29
C PHE A 190 4.36 -15.35 -24.32
N LEU A 191 5.43 -15.01 -25.05
CA LEU A 191 5.90 -13.63 -25.17
C LEU A 191 4.86 -12.73 -25.85
N GLU A 192 4.25 -13.20 -26.94
CA GLU A 192 3.18 -12.45 -27.62
C GLU A 192 2.03 -12.12 -26.68
N GLU A 193 1.61 -13.07 -25.84
CA GLU A 193 0.54 -12.85 -24.86
C GLU A 193 1.01 -12.01 -23.66
N LEU A 194 2.25 -12.17 -23.19
CA LEU A 194 2.80 -11.37 -22.08
C LEU A 194 2.87 -9.88 -22.42
N PHE A 195 3.26 -9.54 -23.65
CA PHE A 195 3.35 -8.15 -24.12
C PHE A 195 2.02 -7.61 -24.65
N ARG A 196 0.98 -8.44 -24.74
CA ARG A 196 -0.37 -7.98 -25.07
C ARG A 196 -0.99 -7.24 -23.88
N PRO A 197 -1.49 -6.01 -24.06
CA PRO A 197 -2.26 -5.34 -23.01
C PRO A 197 -3.52 -6.14 -22.67
N PRO A 198 -3.90 -6.26 -21.38
CA PRO A 198 -5.16 -6.87 -21.00
C PRO A 198 -6.35 -6.14 -21.64
N ASP A 199 -7.28 -6.87 -22.27
CA ASP A 199 -8.46 -6.27 -22.91
C ASP A 199 -9.50 -5.87 -21.83
N PRO A 200 -9.87 -4.57 -21.71
CA PRO A 200 -10.90 -4.12 -20.77
C PRO A 200 -12.28 -4.76 -20.97
N ARG A 201 -12.57 -5.28 -22.17
CA ARG A 201 -13.81 -6.01 -22.47
C ARG A 201 -13.81 -7.41 -21.87
N GLU A 202 -12.63 -7.96 -21.65
CA GLU A 202 -12.42 -9.28 -21.08
C GLU A 202 -12.14 -9.26 -19.57
N ILE A 203 -11.54 -8.18 -19.09
CA ILE A 203 -11.08 -8.01 -17.71
C ILE A 203 -11.47 -6.61 -17.27
N ARG A 204 -12.45 -6.53 -16.36
CA ARG A 204 -13.01 -5.26 -15.89
C ARG A 204 -11.95 -4.33 -15.31
N GLU A 205 -11.01 -4.87 -14.54
CA GLU A 205 -9.91 -4.14 -13.91
C GLU A 205 -8.60 -4.28 -14.70
N ALA A 206 -8.68 -4.24 -16.03
CA ALA A 206 -7.54 -4.48 -16.93
C ALA A 206 -6.30 -3.64 -16.61
N SER A 207 -6.48 -2.36 -16.25
CA SER A 207 -5.36 -1.49 -15.86
C SER A 207 -4.69 -1.98 -14.58
N ALA A 208 -5.45 -2.23 -13.51
CA ALA A 208 -4.89 -2.72 -12.25
C ALA A 208 -4.22 -4.08 -12.41
N VAL A 209 -4.81 -4.99 -13.19
CA VAL A 209 -4.20 -6.30 -13.50
C VAL A 209 -2.89 -6.12 -14.27
N ASN A 210 -2.86 -5.20 -15.24
CA ASN A 210 -1.63 -4.89 -15.97
C ASN A 210 -0.55 -4.37 -15.03
N ASP A 211 -0.86 -3.38 -14.20
CA ASP A 211 0.13 -2.65 -13.40
C ASP A 211 0.65 -3.50 -12.23
N LEU A 212 -0.24 -4.25 -11.56
CA LEU A 212 0.11 -5.04 -10.38
C LEU A 212 0.69 -6.41 -10.70
N PHE A 213 0.39 -6.99 -11.87
CA PHE A 213 0.78 -8.38 -12.17
C PHE A 213 1.54 -8.54 -13.48
N ILE A 214 1.09 -7.93 -14.58
CA ILE A 214 1.70 -8.15 -15.89
C ILE A 214 3.00 -7.34 -16.05
N GLN A 215 3.03 -6.09 -15.61
CA GLN A 215 4.23 -5.26 -15.65
C GLN A 215 5.38 -5.84 -14.82
N PRO A 216 5.16 -6.35 -13.59
CA PRO A 216 6.19 -7.11 -12.88
C PRO A 216 6.71 -8.32 -13.66
N LEU A 217 5.84 -9.09 -14.32
CA LEU A 217 6.26 -10.25 -15.13
C LEU A 217 7.07 -9.84 -16.37
N ARG A 218 6.72 -8.71 -17.01
CA ARG A 218 7.53 -8.13 -18.09
C ARG A 218 8.91 -7.73 -17.61
N ARG A 219 9.00 -7.07 -16.43
CA ARG A 219 10.30 -6.76 -15.82
C ARG A 219 11.14 -8.01 -15.54
N VAL A 220 10.54 -9.07 -14.98
CA VAL A 220 11.24 -10.36 -14.81
C VAL A 220 11.73 -10.91 -16.14
N GLN A 221 10.92 -10.81 -17.21
CA GLN A 221 11.34 -11.25 -18.54
C GLN A 221 12.52 -10.41 -19.08
N GLU A 222 12.47 -9.09 -18.92
CA GLU A 222 13.50 -8.15 -19.38
C GLU A 222 14.82 -8.33 -18.60
N GLU A 223 14.73 -8.54 -17.28
CA GLU A 223 15.89 -8.61 -16.39
C GLU A 223 16.50 -10.02 -16.28
N HIS A 224 15.67 -11.06 -16.40
CA HIS A 224 16.07 -12.44 -16.09
C HIS A 224 15.72 -13.45 -17.21
N GLY A 225 15.08 -13.01 -18.28
CA GLY A 225 14.74 -13.82 -19.45
C GLY A 225 13.42 -14.57 -19.35
N THR A 226 12.99 -15.14 -20.48
CA THR A 226 11.65 -15.73 -20.62
C THR A 226 11.41 -16.93 -19.71
N ALA A 227 12.44 -17.77 -19.50
CA ALA A 227 12.31 -18.95 -18.64
C ALA A 227 12.00 -18.61 -17.18
N GLU A 228 12.51 -17.48 -16.68
CA GLU A 228 12.20 -16.99 -15.33
C GLU A 228 10.80 -16.38 -15.27
N ALA A 229 10.38 -15.65 -16.31
CA ALA A 229 9.02 -15.14 -16.39
C ALA A 229 7.96 -16.26 -16.43
N ILE A 230 8.22 -17.34 -17.18
CA ILE A 230 7.36 -18.54 -17.21
C ILE A 230 7.30 -19.18 -15.81
N ARG A 231 8.45 -19.37 -15.15
CA ARG A 231 8.50 -19.90 -13.78
C ARG A 231 7.73 -19.02 -12.80
N ALA A 232 7.85 -17.71 -12.93
CA ALA A 232 7.11 -16.76 -12.09
C ALA A 232 5.58 -16.88 -12.30
N VAL A 233 5.11 -17.04 -13.55
CA VAL A 233 3.69 -17.30 -13.84
C VAL A 233 3.21 -18.59 -13.17
N GLN A 234 3.94 -19.69 -13.37
CA GLN A 234 3.60 -21.00 -12.81
C GLN A 234 3.60 -20.97 -11.27
N GLN A 235 4.59 -20.31 -10.66
CA GLN A 235 4.66 -20.16 -9.21
C GLN A 235 3.47 -19.36 -8.68
N LYS A 236 3.12 -18.23 -9.32
CA LYS A 236 1.97 -17.41 -8.90
C LYS A 236 0.64 -18.17 -9.03
N LEU A 237 0.48 -19.01 -10.05
CA LEU A 237 -0.70 -19.88 -10.19
C LEU A 237 -0.74 -20.94 -9.09
N SER A 238 0.36 -21.66 -8.89
CA SER A 238 0.47 -22.70 -7.85
C SER A 238 0.15 -22.13 -6.45
N ASN A 239 0.72 -20.98 -6.11
CA ASN A 239 0.46 -20.28 -4.84
C ASN A 239 -1.03 -19.96 -4.68
N ALA A 240 -1.64 -19.40 -5.73
CA ALA A 240 -3.05 -19.01 -5.70
C ALA A 240 -3.96 -20.23 -5.57
N GLU A 241 -3.67 -21.32 -6.27
CA GLU A 241 -4.45 -22.56 -6.20
C GLU A 241 -4.36 -23.20 -4.81
N GLU A 242 -3.15 -23.31 -4.24
CA GLU A 242 -2.96 -23.80 -2.88
C GLU A 242 -3.81 -22.99 -1.88
N LYS A 243 -3.74 -21.66 -1.94
CA LYS A 243 -4.45 -20.79 -1.00
C LYS A 243 -5.97 -20.77 -1.23
N LEU A 244 -6.43 -20.82 -2.48
CA LEU A 244 -7.87 -20.87 -2.79
C LEU A 244 -8.53 -22.16 -2.34
N THR A 245 -7.82 -23.30 -2.34
CA THR A 245 -8.37 -24.57 -1.82
C THR A 245 -8.67 -24.52 -0.32
N LEU A 246 -8.00 -23.63 0.42
CA LEU A 246 -8.16 -23.43 1.86
C LEU A 246 -9.22 -22.38 2.18
N VAL A 247 -9.35 -21.35 1.34
CA VAL A 247 -10.34 -20.25 1.51
C VAL A 247 -11.78 -20.68 1.14
N GLY A 248 -11.95 -21.78 0.41
CA GLY A 248 -13.25 -22.28 -0.05
C GLY A 248 -13.95 -23.32 0.83
N LYS A 249 -13.42 -23.60 2.03
CA LYS A 249 -14.05 -24.48 3.04
C LYS A 249 -14.73 -23.65 4.12
#